data_AF-A0A2A2RLJ9-F1
#
_entry.id   AF-A0A2A2RLJ9-F1
#
_cell.length_a   1.000
_cell.length_b   1.000
_cell.length_c   1.000
_cell.angle_alpha   90.00
_cell.angle_beta   90.00
_cell.angle_gamma   90.00
#
_symmetry.space_group_name_H-M   'P 1'
#
loop_
_entity.id
_entity.type
_entity.pdbx_description
1 polymer ?
#
loop_
_entity_poly.entity_id
_entity_poly.type
_entity_poly.pdbx_seq_one_letter_code
_entity_poly.pdbx_strand_id
1 'polypeptide(L)'
;MNFTTQLQGRSAQLMIGGQPADHEIRGQNVNEHVSHYAAIPAVRQKLLGYQRGQVAVAQQHGFRGLVMEGRDIGSVIFPAADYRFFLHADPIERAKRRAREGQLDSIAERDRLDSSRKASPLVSPTGAIAIDSTFLTLEQVVGKMAALIEKS
;
A
#
# COMPACT_ATOMS: atom_id res chain seq x y z
N MET A 1 -4.84 -11.81 -18.46
CA MET A 1 -5.18 -10.52 -17.81
C MET A 1 -4.05 -9.55 -18.07
N ASN A 2 -4.35 -8.44 -18.76
CA ASN A 2 -3.38 -7.40 -19.10
C ASN A 2 -3.58 -6.24 -18.13
N PHE A 3 -2.50 -5.86 -17.44
CA PHE A 3 -2.46 -4.71 -16.55
C PHE A 3 -1.75 -3.56 -17.27
N THR A 4 -2.34 -2.38 -17.28
CA THR A 4 -1.72 -1.16 -17.77
C THR A 4 -1.83 -0.05 -16.73
N THR A 5 -1.07 1.02 -16.90
CA THR A 5 -1.11 2.18 -16.00
C THR A 5 -1.68 3.38 -16.76
N GLN A 6 -2.65 4.05 -16.17
CA GLN A 6 -3.08 5.39 -16.58
C GLN A 6 -2.53 6.42 -15.58
N LEU A 7 -1.89 7.47 -16.07
CA LEU A 7 -1.41 8.56 -15.23
C LEU A 7 -2.45 9.66 -15.10
N GLN A 8 -2.63 10.16 -13.88
CA GLN A 8 -3.47 11.31 -13.56
C GLN A 8 -2.68 12.27 -12.67
N GLY A 9 -2.10 13.30 -13.28
CA GLY A 9 -1.18 14.21 -12.60
C GLY A 9 0.05 13.47 -12.07
N ARG A 10 0.14 13.34 -10.74
CA ARG A 10 1.23 12.62 -10.05
C ARG A 10 0.83 11.23 -9.55
N SER A 11 -0.35 10.75 -9.93
CA SER A 11 -0.91 9.48 -9.49
C SER A 11 -0.91 8.46 -10.63
N ALA A 12 -0.62 7.20 -10.30
CA ALA A 12 -0.71 6.07 -11.21
C ALA A 12 -1.94 5.22 -10.87
N GLN A 13 -2.83 5.02 -11.85
CA GLN A 13 -4.02 4.20 -11.72
C GLN A 13 -3.82 2.88 -12.48
N LEU A 14 -4.06 1.76 -11.80
CA LEU A 14 -4.08 0.43 -12.42
C LEU A 14 -5.33 0.27 -13.29
N MET A 15 -5.11 -0.17 -14.51
CA MET A 15 -6.15 -0.51 -15.49
C MET A 15 -6.15 -2.02 -15.74
N ILE A 16 -7.33 -2.63 -15.77
CA ILE A 16 -7.54 -4.06 -16.00
C ILE A 16 -8.35 -4.19 -17.28
N GLY A 17 -7.76 -4.74 -18.34
CA GLY A 17 -8.45 -4.82 -19.65
C GLY A 17 -8.84 -3.45 -20.21
N GLY A 18 -8.08 -2.40 -19.88
CA GLY A 18 -8.35 -1.03 -20.32
C GLY A 18 -9.35 -0.25 -19.46
N GLN A 19 -9.93 -0.86 -18.43
CA GLN A 19 -10.87 -0.20 -17.51
C GLN A 19 -10.20 0.08 -16.16
N PRO A 20 -10.43 1.26 -15.56
CA PRO A 20 -9.95 1.54 -14.22
C PRO A 20 -10.74 0.73 -13.20
N ALA A 21 -10.13 0.49 -12.05
CA ALA A 21 -10.88 0.06 -10.88
C ALA A 21 -11.91 1.14 -10.51
N ASP A 22 -13.17 0.75 -10.32
CA ASP A 22 -14.26 1.65 -9.94
C ASP A 22 -14.40 1.75 -8.42
N HIS A 23 -15.53 2.31 -7.95
CA HIS A 23 -15.81 2.48 -6.53
C HIS A 23 -16.10 1.15 -5.81
N GLU A 24 -16.43 0.07 -6.53
CA GLU A 24 -16.76 -1.22 -5.93
C GLU A 24 -15.56 -1.85 -5.23
N ILE A 25 -14.32 -1.48 -5.60
CA ILE A 25 -13.10 -1.95 -4.91
C ILE A 25 -13.03 -1.56 -3.44
N ARG A 26 -13.83 -0.57 -3.02
CA ARG A 26 -13.96 -0.14 -1.62
C ARG A 26 -15.22 -0.69 -0.95
N GLY A 27 -16.05 -1.41 -1.70
CA GLY A 27 -17.29 -2.02 -1.22
C GLY A 27 -17.04 -3.11 -0.18
N GLN A 28 -18.06 -3.38 0.62
CA GLN A 28 -18.01 -4.36 1.70
C GLN A 28 -17.57 -5.75 1.21
N ASN A 29 -18.15 -6.22 0.10
CA ASN A 29 -17.81 -7.52 -0.49
C ASN A 29 -16.31 -7.64 -0.81
N VAL A 30 -15.68 -6.58 -1.34
CA VAL A 30 -14.24 -6.59 -1.62
C VAL A 30 -13.44 -6.57 -0.31
N ASN A 31 -13.81 -5.73 0.65
CA ASN A 31 -13.13 -5.65 1.94
C ASN A 31 -13.14 -6.98 2.72
N GLU A 32 -14.23 -7.73 2.64
CA GLU A 32 -14.38 -9.04 3.31
C GLU A 32 -13.52 -10.13 2.64
N HIS A 33 -13.35 -10.09 1.32
CA HIS A 33 -12.70 -11.17 0.58
C HIS A 33 -11.25 -10.89 0.17
N VAL A 34 -10.81 -9.63 0.14
CA VAL A 34 -9.50 -9.23 -0.41
C VAL A 34 -8.32 -9.96 0.23
N SER A 35 -8.37 -10.22 1.53
CA SER A 35 -7.30 -10.94 2.25
C SER A 35 -7.12 -12.37 1.75
N HIS A 36 -8.22 -13.05 1.37
CA HIS A 36 -8.17 -14.40 0.81
C HIS A 36 -7.54 -14.41 -0.58
N TYR A 37 -7.93 -13.48 -1.45
CA TYR A 37 -7.35 -13.34 -2.79
C TYR A 37 -5.86 -12.93 -2.73
N ALA A 38 -5.51 -12.02 -1.83
CA ALA A 38 -4.14 -11.55 -1.63
C ALA A 38 -3.19 -12.66 -1.12
N ALA A 39 -3.72 -13.76 -0.58
CA ALA A 39 -2.94 -14.92 -0.17
C ALA A 39 -2.64 -15.90 -1.34
N ILE A 40 -3.29 -15.76 -2.50
CA ILE A 40 -3.12 -16.67 -3.65
C ILE A 40 -1.80 -16.38 -4.37
N PRO A 41 -0.82 -17.32 -4.42
CA PRO A 41 0.50 -17.06 -5.00
C PRO A 41 0.45 -16.63 -6.48
N ALA A 42 -0.42 -17.23 -7.29
CA ALA A 42 -0.56 -16.90 -8.70
C ALA A 42 -1.04 -15.44 -8.92
N VAL A 43 -1.95 -14.95 -8.07
CA VAL A 43 -2.42 -13.56 -8.11
C VAL A 43 -1.26 -12.62 -7.76
N ARG A 44 -0.53 -12.93 -6.68
CA ARG A 44 0.63 -12.14 -6.24
C ARG A 44 1.71 -12.08 -7.32
N GLN A 45 2.07 -13.22 -7.92
CA GLN A 45 3.08 -13.29 -8.97
C GLN A 45 2.70 -12.41 -10.17
N LYS A 46 1.41 -12.39 -10.54
CA LYS A 46 0.93 -11.55 -11.64
C LYS A 46 1.02 -10.06 -11.33
N LEU A 47 0.69 -9.64 -10.10
CA LEU A 47 0.74 -8.24 -9.67
C LEU A 47 2.17 -7.74 -9.44
N LEU A 48 3.08 -8.60 -9.00
CA LEU A 48 4.46 -8.25 -8.69
C LEU A 48 5.20 -7.68 -9.90
N GLY A 49 4.99 -8.27 -11.08
CA GLY A 49 5.56 -7.74 -12.33
C GLY A 49 5.05 -6.34 -12.66
N TYR A 50 3.74 -6.11 -12.51
CA TYR A 50 3.12 -4.79 -12.72
C TYR A 50 3.66 -3.75 -11.74
N GLN A 51 3.74 -4.10 -10.44
CA GLN A 51 4.20 -3.20 -9.38
C GLN A 51 5.67 -2.79 -9.58
N ARG A 52 6.56 -3.77 -9.88
CA ARG A 52 7.96 -3.48 -10.17
C ARG A 52 8.14 -2.63 -11.44
N GLY A 53 7.29 -2.83 -12.44
CA GLY A 53 7.28 -2.04 -13.67
C GLY A 53 6.94 -0.55 -13.47
N GLN A 54 6.33 -0.16 -12.35
CA GLN A 54 5.99 1.25 -12.10
C GLN A 54 7.21 2.17 -11.99
N VAL A 55 8.40 1.64 -11.68
CA VAL A 55 9.65 2.41 -11.73
C VAL A 55 9.95 2.88 -13.15
N ALA A 56 9.81 1.98 -14.13
CA ALA A 56 10.01 2.32 -15.54
C ALA A 56 8.96 3.32 -16.03
N VAL A 57 7.70 3.16 -15.62
CA VAL A 57 6.62 4.13 -15.92
C VAL A 57 6.97 5.51 -15.36
N ALA A 58 7.39 5.59 -14.10
CA ALA A 58 7.78 6.87 -13.48
C ALA A 58 8.93 7.54 -14.26
N GLN A 59 9.97 6.79 -14.60
CA GLN A 59 11.12 7.28 -15.36
C GLN A 59 10.75 7.76 -16.78
N GLN A 60 9.95 6.98 -17.50
CA GLN A 60 9.51 7.31 -18.87
C GLN A 60 8.69 8.60 -18.93
N HIS A 61 7.97 8.92 -17.84
CA HIS A 61 7.17 10.13 -17.73
C HIS A 61 7.88 11.29 -17.00
N GLY A 62 9.20 11.18 -16.78
CA GLY A 62 10.01 12.27 -16.23
C GLY A 62 9.87 12.50 -14.73
N PHE A 63 9.30 11.55 -13.98
CA PHE A 63 9.24 11.64 -12.52
C PHE A 63 10.59 11.26 -11.91
N ARG A 64 11.00 12.02 -10.88
CA ARG A 64 12.27 11.79 -10.16
C ARG A 64 12.25 10.57 -9.25
N GLY A 65 11.08 10.00 -8.98
CA GLY A 65 10.92 8.89 -8.06
C GLY A 65 9.47 8.42 -7.98
N LEU A 66 9.25 7.37 -7.19
CA LEU A 66 7.97 6.71 -7.00
C LEU A 66 7.70 6.53 -5.50
N VAL A 67 6.52 6.94 -5.06
CA VAL A 67 5.99 6.57 -3.74
C VAL A 67 4.99 5.44 -3.96
N MET A 68 5.18 4.31 -3.27
CA MET A 68 4.28 3.16 -3.35
C MET A 68 3.87 2.72 -1.95
N GLU A 69 2.56 2.59 -1.73
CA GLU A 69 1.96 2.11 -0.49
C GLU A 69 1.49 0.66 -0.65
N GLY A 70 1.66 -0.14 0.40
CA GLY A 70 1.18 -1.52 0.45
C GLY A 70 1.76 -2.27 1.64
N ARG A 71 1.49 -3.58 1.71
CA ARG A 71 1.88 -4.43 2.85
C ARG A 71 3.31 -4.93 2.78
N ASP A 72 3.82 -5.20 1.58
CA ASP A 72 5.12 -5.84 1.36
C ASP A 72 6.00 -5.09 0.34
N ILE A 73 5.74 -3.78 0.18
CA ILE A 73 6.49 -2.93 -0.74
C ILE A 73 7.98 -2.96 -0.40
N GLY A 74 8.35 -2.61 0.83
CA GLY A 74 9.74 -2.51 1.26
C GLY A 74 10.40 -3.84 1.62
N SER A 75 9.66 -4.94 1.71
CA SER A 75 10.18 -6.26 2.06
C SER A 75 10.32 -7.20 0.85
N VAL A 76 9.45 -7.07 -0.16
CA VAL A 76 9.38 -8.01 -1.30
C VAL A 76 9.48 -7.30 -2.64
N ILE A 77 8.73 -6.22 -2.84
CA ILE A 77 8.64 -5.58 -4.16
C ILE A 77 9.89 -4.75 -4.43
N PHE A 78 10.25 -3.86 -3.51
CA PHE A 78 11.39 -2.95 -3.54
C PHE A 78 12.20 -3.03 -2.22
N PRO A 79 12.89 -4.14 -1.94
CA PRO A 79 13.73 -4.27 -0.74
C PRO A 79 14.90 -3.27 -0.72
N ALA A 80 15.31 -2.76 -1.87
CA ALA A 80 16.37 -1.77 -2.05
C ALA A 80 15.85 -0.33 -2.23
N ALA A 81 14.58 -0.05 -1.91
CA ALA A 81 14.07 1.32 -1.95
C ALA A 81 14.88 2.24 -1.01
N ASP A 82 15.17 3.46 -1.48
CA ASP A 82 15.96 4.46 -0.74
C ASP A 82 15.37 4.72 0.65
N TYR A 83 14.03 4.78 0.72
CA TYR A 83 13.28 4.92 1.96
C TYR A 83 12.19 3.87 2.05
N ARG A 84 12.11 3.23 3.22
CA ARG A 84 11.06 2.27 3.57
C ARG A 84 10.44 2.74 4.88
N PHE A 85 9.19 3.18 4.83
CA PHE A 85 8.46 3.62 6.02
C PHE A 85 7.48 2.52 6.44
N PHE A 86 7.45 2.23 7.73
CA PHE A 86 6.48 1.32 8.34
C PHE A 86 5.57 2.13 9.27
N LEU A 87 4.39 2.49 8.76
CA LEU A 87 3.39 3.22 9.55
C LEU A 87 2.59 2.23 10.40
N HIS A 88 2.53 2.49 11.70
CA HIS A 88 1.65 1.77 12.62
C HIS A 88 0.85 2.74 13.49
N ALA A 89 -0.20 2.23 14.10
CA ALA A 89 -1.00 2.95 15.09
C ALA A 89 -1.73 1.94 15.97
N ASP A 90 -2.09 2.38 17.16
CA ASP A 90 -2.94 1.64 18.08
C ASP A 90 -4.21 1.11 17.36
N PRO A 91 -4.56 -0.18 17.51
CA PRO A 91 -5.73 -0.77 16.85
C PRO A 91 -7.05 -0.07 17.18
N ILE A 92 -7.23 0.43 18.41
CA ILE A 92 -8.44 1.14 18.84
C ILE A 92 -8.52 2.48 18.10
N GLU A 93 -7.42 3.22 18.00
CA GLU A 93 -7.39 4.49 17.26
C GLU A 93 -7.62 4.28 15.75
N ARG A 94 -7.09 3.19 15.16
CA ARG A 94 -7.40 2.84 13.76
C ARG A 94 -8.88 2.52 13.56
N ALA A 95 -9.49 1.77 14.46
CA ALA A 95 -10.92 1.48 14.43
C ALA A 95 -11.77 2.77 14.53
N LYS A 96 -11.41 3.69 15.44
CA LYS A 96 -12.09 5.00 15.58
C LYS A 96 -11.98 5.87 14.33
N ARG A 97 -10.81 5.91 13.66
CA ARG A 97 -10.64 6.64 12.39
C ARG A 97 -11.54 6.07 11.29
N ARG A 98 -11.57 4.75 11.16
CA ARG A 98 -12.37 4.05 10.15
C ARG A 98 -13.88 4.18 10.37
N ALA A 99 -14.32 4.14 11.62
CA ALA A 99 -15.71 4.40 11.98
C ALA A 99 -16.13 5.84 11.63
N ARG A 100 -15.25 6.84 11.82
CA ARG A 100 -15.50 8.22 11.36
C ARG A 100 -15.60 8.35 9.84
N GLU A 101 -14.94 7.46 9.09
CA GLU A 101 -15.04 7.35 7.63
C GLU A 101 -16.27 6.55 7.17
N GLY A 102 -17.13 6.11 8.10
CA GLY A 102 -18.35 5.34 7.79
C GLY A 102 -18.11 3.88 7.39
N GLN A 103 -16.92 3.33 7.69
CA GLN A 103 -16.59 1.95 7.36
C GLN A 103 -16.83 1.02 8.54
N LEU A 104 -17.48 -0.12 8.27
CA LEU A 104 -17.87 -1.13 9.26
C LEU A 104 -16.97 -2.37 9.22
N ASP A 105 -15.85 -2.33 8.49
CA ASP A 105 -14.99 -3.50 8.32
C ASP A 105 -14.14 -3.78 9.57
N SER A 106 -13.99 -5.08 9.91
CA SER A 106 -13.16 -5.51 11.03
C SER A 106 -11.68 -5.43 10.66
N ILE A 107 -11.07 -4.27 10.94
CA ILE A 107 -9.63 -4.03 10.75
C ILE A 107 -8.79 -5.09 11.45
N ALA A 108 -9.21 -5.50 12.66
CA ALA A 108 -8.47 -6.48 13.47
C ALA A 108 -8.35 -7.84 12.75
N GLU A 109 -9.45 -8.32 12.16
CA GLU A 109 -9.42 -9.57 11.41
C GLU A 109 -8.59 -9.43 10.13
N ARG A 110 -8.71 -8.31 9.42
CA ARG A 110 -7.90 -8.04 8.24
C ARG A 110 -6.41 -8.03 8.57
N ASP A 111 -5.99 -7.37 9.64
CA ASP A 111 -4.58 -7.30 10.02
C ASP A 111 -4.05 -8.66 10.46
N ARG A 112 -4.87 -9.43 11.18
CA ARG A 112 -4.55 -10.81 11.57
C ARG A 112 -4.31 -11.68 10.33
N LEU A 113 -5.23 -11.62 9.36
CA LEU A 113 -5.10 -12.32 8.10
C LEU A 113 -3.87 -11.83 7.34
N ASP A 114 -3.65 -10.51 7.24
CA ASP A 114 -2.54 -9.89 6.50
C ASP A 114 -1.16 -10.27 7.05
N SER A 115 -1.04 -10.40 8.38
CA SER A 115 0.22 -10.70 9.09
C SER A 115 0.52 -12.20 9.16
N SER A 116 -0.52 -13.05 9.11
CA SER A 116 -0.37 -14.52 9.19
C SER A 116 -0.19 -15.21 7.83
N ARG A 117 -0.18 -14.46 6.72
CA ARG A 117 -0.03 -15.03 5.37
C ARG A 117 1.35 -15.66 5.21
N LYS A 118 1.39 -16.89 4.68
CA LYS A 118 2.65 -17.55 4.31
C LYS A 118 3.39 -16.80 3.19
N ALA A 119 2.65 -16.20 2.27
CA ALA A 119 3.22 -15.40 1.18
C ALA A 119 3.14 -13.91 1.54
N SER A 120 4.31 -13.25 1.60
CA SER A 120 4.47 -11.82 1.87
C SER A 120 3.63 -11.31 3.06
N PRO A 121 3.89 -11.80 4.28
CA PRO A 121 3.21 -11.30 5.47
C PRO A 121 3.47 -9.80 5.66
N LEU A 122 2.52 -9.11 6.28
CA LEU A 122 2.75 -7.74 6.77
C LEU A 122 3.83 -7.79 7.88
N VAL A 123 5.04 -7.37 7.54
CA VAL A 123 6.19 -7.33 8.45
C VAL A 123 6.92 -6.01 8.22
N SER A 124 7.40 -5.38 9.30
CA SER A 124 8.29 -4.24 9.18
C SER A 124 9.56 -4.66 8.43
N PRO A 125 9.85 -4.11 7.24
CA PRO A 125 11.05 -4.48 6.49
C PRO A 125 12.31 -4.16 7.29
N THR A 126 13.35 -4.98 7.17
CA THR A 126 14.63 -4.71 7.83
C THR A 126 15.22 -3.37 7.39
N GLY A 127 15.48 -2.47 8.34
CA GLY A 127 15.94 -1.11 8.07
C GLY A 127 14.81 -0.12 7.70
N ALA A 128 13.55 -0.50 7.84
CA ALA A 128 12.43 0.43 7.69
C ALA A 128 12.36 1.41 8.87
N ILE A 129 11.98 2.64 8.57
CA ILE A 129 11.72 3.70 9.53
C ILE A 129 10.29 3.51 10.05
N ALA A 130 10.16 3.07 11.30
CA ALA A 130 8.86 2.94 11.96
C ALA A 130 8.31 4.31 12.36
N ILE A 131 7.05 4.58 12.02
CA ILE A 131 6.33 5.80 12.41
C ILE A 131 5.06 5.40 13.13
N ASP A 132 5.00 5.72 14.43
CA ASP A 132 3.77 5.65 15.20
C ASP A 132 2.89 6.86 14.87
N SER A 133 1.76 6.59 14.23
CA SER A 133 0.78 7.59 13.82
C SER A 133 -0.41 7.69 14.77
N THR A 134 -0.40 7.01 15.92
CA THR A 134 -1.54 6.91 16.86
C THR A 134 -2.14 8.27 17.21
N PHE A 135 -1.30 9.26 17.51
CA PHE A 135 -1.73 10.61 17.88
C PHE A 135 -1.26 11.69 16.89
N LEU A 136 -0.88 11.29 15.67
CA LEU A 136 -0.44 12.22 14.63
C LEU A 136 -1.56 12.53 13.63
N THR A 137 -1.62 13.78 13.20
CA THR A 137 -2.43 14.18 12.02
C THR A 137 -1.76 13.73 10.73
N LEU A 138 -2.53 13.77 9.63
CA LEU A 138 -1.98 13.50 8.30
C LEU A 138 -0.81 14.44 7.97
N GLU A 139 -0.93 15.75 8.23
CA GLU A 139 0.16 16.69 7.93
C GLU A 139 1.42 16.39 8.77
N GLN A 140 1.25 16.00 10.03
CA GLN A 140 2.36 15.64 10.90
C GLN A 140 3.10 14.38 10.42
N VAL A 141 2.36 13.37 9.97
CA VAL A 141 2.95 12.15 9.38
C VAL A 141 3.71 12.50 8.11
N VAL A 142 3.08 13.23 7.18
CA VAL A 142 3.70 13.63 5.91
C VAL A 142 4.94 14.48 6.16
N GLY A 143 4.86 15.45 7.06
CA GLY A 143 5.99 16.32 7.42
C GLY A 143 7.16 15.53 8.02
N LYS A 144 6.90 14.55 8.89
CA LYS A 144 7.94 13.66 9.42
C LYS A 144 8.63 12.85 8.32
N MET A 145 7.87 12.29 7.38
CA MET A 145 8.41 11.51 6.26
C MET A 145 9.23 12.41 5.31
N ALA A 146 8.71 13.58 4.96
CA ALA A 146 9.38 14.53 4.07
C ALA A 146 10.71 15.04 4.67
N ALA A 147 10.72 15.38 5.96
CA ALA A 147 11.92 15.86 6.65
C ALA A 147 13.05 14.82 6.71
N LEU A 148 12.74 13.52 6.60
CA LEU A 148 13.75 12.45 6.50
C LEU A 148 14.30 12.32 5.08
N ILE A 149 13.47 12.60 4.08
CA ILE A 149 13.85 12.53 2.66
C ILE A 149 14.72 13.72 2.26
N GLU A 150 14.39 14.93 2.73
CA GLU A 150 15.10 16.17 2.41
C GLU A 150 16.51 16.29 3.04
N LYS A 151 16.82 15.46 4.04
CA LYS A 151 18.12 15.46 4.74
C LYS A 151 19.20 14.64 4.06
N SER A 152 18.91 14.00 2.93
CA SER A 152 19.84 13.18 2.16
C SER A 152 20.13 13.79 0.79
#